data_AF-A0A7W5MJC9-F1
#
_entry.id   AF-A0A7W5MJC9-F1
#
_cell.length_a   1.000
_cell.length_b   1.000
_cell.length_c   1.000
_cell.angle_alpha   90.00
_cell.angle_beta   90.00
_cell.angle_gamma   90.00
#
_symmetry.space_group_name_H-M   'P 1'
#
loop_
_entity.id
_entity.type
_entity.pdbx_description
1 polymer ?
#
loop_
_entity_poly.entity_id
_entity_poly.type
_entity_poly.pdbx_seq_one_letter_code
_entity_poly.pdbx_strand_id
1 'polypeptide(L)' 'MSGAVERIAARHVAAARTRVAARLRALLPGARVELVDEGVAVSGRGLVRRWLADPRLGWWRA' A
#
# COMPACT_ATOMS: atom_id res chain seq x y z
N MET A 1 10.07 -16.97 -16.25
CA MET A 1 8.67 -16.82 -15.81
C MET A 1 7.84 -16.44 -17.05
N SER A 2 6.63 -16.96 -17.24
CA SER A 2 5.84 -16.66 -18.46
C SER A 2 5.28 -15.23 -18.40
N GLY A 3 5.33 -14.47 -19.50
CA GLY A 3 4.80 -13.10 -19.55
C GLY A 3 3.30 -12.98 -19.25
N ALA A 4 2.53 -14.08 -19.33
CA ALA A 4 1.15 -14.10 -18.86
C ALA A 4 1.06 -14.02 -17.32
N VAL A 5 1.97 -14.68 -16.61
CA VAL A 5 2.04 -14.69 -15.14
C VAL A 5 2.39 -13.29 -14.63
N GLU A 6 3.37 -12.61 -15.25
CA GLU A 6 3.74 -11.24 -14.89
C GLU A 6 2.58 -10.26 -15.05
N ARG A 7 1.82 -10.34 -16.14
CA ARG A 7 0.65 -9.47 -16.34
C ARG A 7 -0.44 -9.72 -15.30
N ILE A 8 -0.68 -10.97 -14.93
CA ILE A 8 -1.65 -11.33 -13.88
C ILE A 8 -1.18 -10.79 -12.53
N ALA A 9 0.08 -11.03 -12.16
CA ALA A 9 0.68 -10.53 -10.93
C ALA A 9 0.58 -9.00 -10.85
N ALA A 10 0.94 -8.28 -11.92
CA ALA A 10 0.85 -6.82 -11.98
C ALA A 10 -0.57 -6.30 -11.73
N ARG A 11 -1.59 -6.94 -12.33
CA ARG A 11 -3.01 -6.58 -12.10
C ARG A 11 -3.42 -6.80 -10.65
N HIS A 12 -3.02 -7.91 -10.04
CA HIS A 12 -3.32 -8.18 -8.64
C HIS A 12 -2.63 -7.20 -7.69
N VAL A 13 -1.37 -6.86 -7.95
CA VAL A 13 -0.62 -5.86 -7.17
C VAL A 13 -1.29 -4.48 -7.28
N ALA A 14 -1.69 -4.06 -8.47
CA ALA A 14 -2.41 -2.80 -8.67
C ALA A 14 -3.74 -2.76 -7.91
N ALA A 15 -4.53 -3.84 -7.97
CA ALA A 15 -5.77 -3.96 -7.21
C ALA A 15 -5.54 -3.94 -5.69
N ALA A 16 -4.49 -4.61 -5.20
CA ALA A 16 -4.11 -4.60 -3.79
C ALA A 16 -3.72 -3.20 -3.32
N ARG A 17 -2.89 -2.47 -4.08
CA ARG A 17 -2.50 -1.09 -3.77
C ARG A 17 -3.71 -0.16 -3.65
N THR A 18 -4.66 -0.26 -4.58
CA THR A 18 -5.90 0.51 -4.53
C THR A 18 -6.73 0.22 -3.28
N ARG A 19 -6.87 -1.06 -2.89
CA ARG A 19 -7.60 -1.45 -1.68
C ARG A 19 -6.91 -0.94 -0.41
N VAL A 20 -5.59 -1.06 -0.33
CA VAL A 20 -4.80 -0.56 0.80
C VAL A 20 -4.93 0.95 0.93
N ALA A 21 -4.80 1.70 -0.17
CA ALA A 21 -4.96 3.15 -0.16
C ALA A 21 -6.37 3.58 0.28
N ALA A 22 -7.42 2.91 -0.20
CA ALA A 22 -8.79 3.18 0.24
C ALA A 22 -8.95 2.95 1.74
N ARG A 23 -8.40 1.85 2.28
CA ARG A 23 -8.45 1.56 3.71
C ARG A 23 -7.69 2.61 4.53
N LEU A 24 -6.51 3.03 4.08
CA LEU A 24 -5.71 4.05 4.75
C LEU A 24 -6.40 5.41 4.77
N ARG A 25 -7.05 5.81 3.68
CA ARG A 25 -7.86 7.05 3.64
C ARG A 25 -9.00 7.03 4.64
N ALA A 26 -9.65 5.88 4.83
CA ALA A 26 -10.71 5.73 5.83
C ALA A 26 -10.18 5.75 7.27
N LEU A 27 -8.98 5.21 7.52
CA LEU A 27 -8.38 5.11 8.84
C LEU A 27 -7.66 6.39 9.30
N LEU A 28 -7.19 7.21 8.37
CA LEU A 28 -6.33 8.36 8.64
C LEU A 28 -6.96 9.66 8.09
N PRO A 29 -8.08 10.12 8.67
CA PRO A 29 -8.69 11.38 8.26
C PRO A 29 -7.72 12.54 8.53
N GLY A 30 -7.23 13.17 7.46
CA GLY A 30 -6.23 14.25 7.52
C GLY A 30 -4.82 13.85 7.05
N ALA A 31 -4.59 12.58 6.72
CA ALA A 31 -3.39 12.15 6.01
C ALA A 31 -3.61 12.17 4.49
N ARG A 32 -2.57 12.56 3.75
CA ARG A 32 -2.45 12.41 2.30
C ARG A 32 -2.00 10.99 1.99
N VAL A 33 -2.74 10.30 1.12
CA VAL A 33 -2.48 8.90 0.72
C VAL A 33 -2.35 8.81 -0.79
N GLU A 34 -1.18 8.40 -1.27
CA GLU A 34 -0.81 8.35 -2.68
C GLU A 34 -0.35 6.95 -3.09
N LEU A 35 -0.68 6.56 -4.32
CA LEU A 35 -0.11 5.36 -4.92
C LEU A 35 1.25 5.72 -5.51
N VAL A 36 2.26 4.89 -5.25
CA VAL A 36 3.61 5.01 -5.80
C VAL A 36 4.03 3.67 -6.43
N ASP A 37 5.09 3.69 -7.24
CA ASP A 37 5.54 2.51 -8.00
C ASP A 37 5.90 1.32 -7.12
N GLU A 38 6.33 1.57 -5.89
CA GLU A 38 6.64 0.53 -4.90
C GLU A 38 5.48 0.23 -3.95
N GLY A 39 4.38 1.02 -3.95
CA GLY A 39 3.34 0.85 -2.94
C GLY A 39 2.37 2.00 -2.70
N VAL A 40 2.17 2.33 -1.42
CA VAL A 40 1.29 3.41 -0.97
C VAL A 40 2.08 4.32 -0.02
N ALA A 41 2.24 5.59 -0.41
CA ALA A 41 2.84 6.62 0.41
C ALA A 41 1.78 7.31 1.26
N VAL A 42 2.09 7.52 2.55
CA VAL A 42 1.20 8.22 3.49
C VAL A 42 1.98 9.37 4.13
N SER A 43 1.42 10.57 4.08
CA SER A 43 2.04 11.77 4.67
C SER A 43 1.01 12.63 5.40
N GLY A 44 1.43 13.41 6.39
CA GLY A 44 0.52 14.21 7.22
C GLY A 44 1.15 14.67 8.52
N ARG A 45 0.59 15.72 9.12
CA ARG A 45 1.06 16.26 10.41
C ARG A 45 0.86 15.21 11.51
N GLY A 46 1.89 14.97 12.31
CA GLY A 46 1.85 14.00 13.41
C GLY A 46 2.09 12.53 13.01
N LEU A 47 2.33 12.23 11.73
CA LEU A 47 2.77 10.88 11.28
C LEU A 47 4.25 10.59 11.58
N VAL A 48 4.94 11.54 12.22
CA VAL A 48 6.36 11.44 12.56
C VAL A 48 6.56 10.23 13.47
N ARG A 49 7.04 9.12 12.90
CA ARG A 49 7.42 7.86 13.55
C ARG A 49 6.29 6.99 14.12
N ARG A 50 5.21 6.75 13.36
CA ARG A 50 4.42 5.53 13.59
C ARG A 50 4.68 4.53 12.49
N TRP A 51 5.55 3.57 12.80
CA TRP A 51 5.66 2.34 12.03
C TRP A 51 4.27 1.71 11.97
N LEU A 52 3.74 1.52 10.76
CA LEU A 52 2.55 0.71 10.56
C LEU A 52 2.94 -0.75 10.82
N ALA A 53 2.91 -1.16 12.09
CA ALA A 53 3.08 -2.54 12.50
C ALA A 53 1.73 -3.26 12.33
N ASP A 54 1.40 -3.59 11.08
CA ASP A 54 0.27 -4.47 10.78
C ASP A 54 0.81 -5.89 10.54
N PRO A 55 0.48 -6.87 11.40
CA PRO A 55 0.90 -8.27 11.22
C PRO A 55 0.47 -8.85 9.86
N ARG A 56 -0.62 -8.35 9.27
CA ARG A 56 -1.12 -8.78 7.95
C ARG A 56 -0.26 -8.24 6.80
N LEU A 57 0.61 -7.28 7.06
CA LEU A 57 1.59 -6.74 6.10
C LEU A 57 2.99 -7.35 6.30
N GLY A 58 3.13 -8.42 7.08
CA GLY A 58 4.43 -9.09 7.31
C GLY A 58 5.10 -9.57 6.02
N TRP A 59 4.31 -9.93 5.01
CA TRP A 59 4.80 -10.32 3.68
C TRP A 59 5.50 -9.19 2.90
N TRP A 60 5.26 -7.92 3.24
CA TRP A 60 5.87 -6.75 2.59
C TRP A 60 7.35 -6.59 2.96
N ARG A 61 7.77 -7.13 4.11
CA ARG A 61 9.13 -6.96 4.64
C ARG A 61 10.15 -7.95 4.07
N ALA A 62 9.73 -8.84 3.18
CA ALA A 62 10.58 -9.88 2.57
C ALA A 62 11.14 -9.44 1.22
#